data_AF-A0A7H4N4L2-F1
#
_entry.id   AF-A0A7H4N4L2-F1
#
_cell.length_a   1.000
_cell.length_b   1.000
_cell.length_c   1.000
_cell.angle_alpha   90.00
_cell.angle_beta   90.00
_cell.angle_gamma   90.00
#
_symmetry.space_group_name_H-M   'P 1'
#
loop_
_entity.id
_entity.type
_entity.pdbx_description
1 polymer ?
#
loop_
_entity_poly.entity_id
_entity_poly.type
_entity_poly.pdbx_seq_one_letter_code
_entity_poly.pdbx_strand_id
1 'polypeptide(L)'
;MTQPSSRAGTFGAILRVTSGNFLEQFDFFLFGFYATYIARTFFPAESEFAALMLTFAVFGSGFLMRPIGAIVLGAYIDRIGRVKG
;
A
#
# COMPACT_ATOMS: atom_id res chain seq x y z
N MET A 1 9.28 35.38 -5.03
CA MET A 1 9.11 35.19 -6.49
C MET A 1 8.68 33.74 -6.73
N THR A 2 7.38 33.48 -6.87
CA THR A 2 6.83 32.16 -7.18
C THR A 2 6.93 31.91 -8.68
N GLN A 3 7.83 31.01 -9.11
CA GLN A 3 7.92 30.62 -10.51
C GLN A 3 6.59 29.96 -10.95
N PRO A 4 6.07 30.27 -12.16
CA PRO A 4 4.90 29.58 -12.67
C PRO A 4 5.28 28.13 -13.00
N SER A 5 4.76 27.19 -12.21
CA SER A 5 4.90 25.76 -12.46
C SER A 5 4.43 25.42 -13.87
N SER A 6 5.33 24.91 -14.72
CA SER A 6 4.99 24.51 -16.08
C SER A 6 3.93 23.40 -16.04
N ARG A 7 2.85 23.52 -16.82
CA ARG A 7 1.75 22.53 -16.86
C ARG A 7 2.25 21.10 -17.14
N ALA A 8 3.35 20.96 -17.88
CA ALA A 8 4.01 19.69 -18.16
C ALA A 8 4.60 19.03 -16.89
N GLY A 9 5.15 19.83 -15.94
CA GLY A 9 5.68 19.32 -14.67
C GLY A 9 4.58 18.82 -13.73
N THR A 10 3.42 19.50 -13.71
CA THR A 10 2.26 19.08 -12.89
C THR A 10 1.67 17.76 -13.37
N PHE A 11 1.56 17.56 -14.69
CA PHE A 11 1.05 16.30 -15.26
C PHE A 11 1.94 15.10 -14.89
N GLY A 12 3.26 15.25 -14.98
CA GLY A 12 4.21 14.22 -14.56
C GLY A 12 4.13 13.88 -13.06
N ALA A 13 3.90 14.88 -12.21
CA ALA A 13 3.70 14.67 -10.78
C ALA A 13 2.41 13.91 -10.48
N ILE A 14 1.30 14.27 -11.14
CA ILE A 14 0.01 13.58 -11.00
C ILE A 14 0.15 12.11 -11.43
N LEU A 15 0.78 11.83 -12.57
CA LEU A 15 1.01 10.46 -13.01
C LEU A 15 1.83 9.65 -12.00
N ARG A 16 2.88 10.21 -11.41
CA ARG A 16 3.67 9.52 -10.38
C ARG A 16 2.85 9.17 -9.14
N VAL A 17 2.06 10.13 -8.64
CA VAL A 17 1.21 9.92 -7.45
C VAL A 17 0.11 8.91 -7.75
N THR A 18 -0.57 9.04 -8.89
CA THR A 18 -1.66 8.15 -9.29
C THR A 18 -1.15 6.73 -9.55
N SER A 19 0.00 6.56 -10.21
CA SER A 19 0.59 5.24 -10.45
C SER A 19 0.94 4.51 -9.15
N GLY A 20 1.49 5.22 -8.15
CA GLY A 20 1.76 4.64 -6.83
C GLY A 20 0.48 4.19 -6.13
N ASN A 21 -0.53 5.07 -6.07
CA ASN A 21 -1.83 4.74 -5.48
C ASN A 21 -2.54 3.60 -6.23
N PHE A 22 -2.43 3.56 -7.56
CA PHE A 22 -3.00 2.50 -8.38
C PHE A 22 -2.37 1.14 -8.08
N LEU A 23 -1.04 1.07 -7.94
CA LEU A 23 -0.36 -0.18 -7.60
C LEU A 23 -0.79 -0.71 -6.23
N GLU A 24 -0.93 0.16 -5.24
CA GLU A 24 -1.44 -0.24 -3.92
C GLU A 24 -2.89 -0.75 -3.99
N GLN A 25 -3.75 -0.06 -4.74
CA GLN A 25 -5.14 -0.47 -4.88
C GLN A 25 -5.28 -1.76 -5.71
N PHE A 26 -4.42 -1.95 -6.71
CA PHE A 26 -4.37 -3.17 -7.52
C PHE A 26 -4.02 -4.38 -6.66
N ASP A 27 -3.02 -4.26 -5.76
CA ASP A 27 -2.65 -5.33 -4.83
C ASP A 27 -3.83 -5.70 -3.91
N PHE A 28 -4.54 -4.71 -3.37
CA PHE A 28 -5.74 -4.97 -2.55
C PHE A 28 -6.86 -5.69 -3.31
N PHE A 29 -7.11 -5.33 -4.56
CA PHE A 29 -8.08 -6.03 -5.39
C PHE A 29 -7.64 -7.47 -5.68
N LEU A 30 -6.36 -7.67 -5.99
CA LEU A 30 -5.80 -8.98 -6.28
C LEU A 30 -5.89 -9.90 -5.06
N PHE A 31 -5.58 -9.38 -3.87
CA PHE A 31 -5.76 -10.12 -2.63
C PHE A 31 -7.20 -10.55 -2.43
N GLY A 32 -8.16 -9.64 -2.59
CA GLY A 32 -9.59 -9.96 -2.46
C GLY A 32 -10.05 -11.05 -3.44
N PHE A 33 -9.56 -11.01 -4.68
CA PHE A 33 -9.83 -12.04 -5.69
C PHE A 33 -9.28 -13.42 -5.29
N TYR A 34 -8.08 -13.45 -4.70
CA TYR A 34 -7.44 -14.69 -4.27
C TYR A 34 -7.74 -15.09 -2.82
N ALA A 35 -8.54 -14.32 -2.08
CA ALA A 35 -8.77 -14.53 -0.65
C ALA A 35 -9.32 -15.92 -0.33
N THR A 36 -10.19 -16.47 -1.19
CA THR A 36 -10.72 -17.85 -1.05
C THR A 36 -9.65 -18.91 -1.19
N TYR A 37 -8.73 -18.75 -2.14
CA TYR A 37 -7.61 -19.68 -2.35
C TYR A 37 -6.58 -19.59 -1.21
N ILE A 38 -6.26 -18.38 -0.77
CA ILE A 38 -5.39 -18.11 0.38
C ILE A 38 -6.00 -18.73 1.64
N ALA A 39 -7.30 -18.51 1.88
CA ALA A 39 -8.01 -19.04 3.03
C ALA A 39 -7.91 -20.57 3.12
N ARG A 40 -8.21 -21.28 2.03
CA ARG A 40 -8.16 -22.74 2.00
C ARG A 40 -6.75 -23.31 2.18
N THR A 41 -5.73 -22.57 1.77
CA THR A 41 -4.33 -23.03 1.80
C THR A 41 -3.65 -22.75 3.13
N PHE A 42 -3.84 -21.55 3.70
CA PHE A 42 -3.15 -21.09 4.91
C PHE A 42 -3.98 -21.25 6.19
N PHE A 43 -5.32 -21.30 6.07
CA PHE A 43 -6.23 -21.43 7.20
C PHE A 43 -7.20 -22.61 6.96
N PRO A 44 -6.70 -23.86 6.98
CA PRO A 44 -7.57 -25.04 6.91
C PRO A 44 -8.41 -25.13 8.18
N ALA A 45 -9.56 -24.45 8.18
CA ALA A 45 -10.54 -24.47 9.25
C ALA A 45 -11.68 -25.44 8.90
N GLU A 46 -12.34 -26.00 9.91
CA GLU A 46 -13.51 -26.87 9.71
C GLU A 46 -14.68 -26.14 9.02
N SER A 47 -14.68 -24.79 9.06
CA SER A 47 -15.63 -23.94 8.39
C SER A 47 -14.95 -23.01 7.39
N GLU A 48 -15.38 -23.06 6.13
CA GLU A 48 -14.90 -22.17 5.06
C GLU A 48 -15.11 -20.68 5.40
N PHE A 49 -16.19 -20.36 6.12
CA PHE A 49 -16.45 -19.00 6.58
C PHE A 49 -15.39 -18.52 7.58
N ALA A 50 -15.00 -19.36 8.52
CA ALA A 50 -13.97 -19.02 9.51
C ALA A 50 -12.59 -18.79 8.85
N ALA A 51 -12.23 -19.60 7.85
CA ALA A 51 -11.00 -19.46 7.09
C ALA A 51 -10.94 -18.12 6.31
N LEU A 52 -12.04 -17.74 5.67
CA LEU A 52 -12.16 -16.46 4.98
C LEU A 52 -12.07 -15.27 5.94
N MET A 53 -12.75 -15.35 7.08
CA MET A 53 -12.69 -14.31 8.13
C MET A 53 -11.26 -14.13 8.66
N LEU A 54 -10.53 -15.21 8.91
CA LEU A 54 -9.12 -15.15 9.32
C LEU A 54 -8.24 -14.51 8.23
N THR A 55 -8.48 -14.86 6.97
CA THR A 55 -7.76 -14.27 5.83
C THR A 55 -8.00 -12.77 5.73
N PHE A 56 -9.25 -12.31 5.89
CA PHE A 56 -9.56 -10.89 5.94
C PHE A 56 -9.04 -10.21 7.20
N ALA A 57 -8.95 -10.90 8.34
CA ALA A 57 -8.34 -10.36 9.55
C ALA A 57 -6.83 -10.11 9.36
N VAL A 58 -6.12 -11.04 8.71
CA VAL A 58 -4.70 -10.87 8.36
C VAL A 58 -4.54 -9.74 7.35
N PHE A 59 -5.38 -9.67 6.32
CA PHE A 59 -5.41 -8.54 5.39
C PHE A 59 -5.63 -7.21 6.11
N GLY A 60 -6.61 -7.17 7.01
CA GLY A 60 -6.93 -6.06 7.90
C GLY A 60 -5.72 -5.61 8.72
N SER A 61 -4.97 -6.55 9.28
CA SER A 61 -3.74 -6.26 10.01
C SER A 61 -2.66 -5.62 9.13
N GLY A 62 -2.63 -5.99 7.84
CA GLY A 62 -1.75 -5.40 6.82
C GLY A 62 -1.99 -3.91 6.61
N PHE A 63 -3.17 -3.36 6.90
CA PHE A 63 -3.39 -1.90 6.81
C PHE A 63 -2.51 -1.10 7.78
N LEU A 64 -2.08 -1.72 8.88
CA LEU A 64 -1.12 -1.12 9.82
C LEU A 64 0.29 -0.99 9.21
N MET A 65 0.59 -1.72 8.13
CA MET A 65 1.89 -1.57 7.45
C MET A 65 2.05 -0.20 6.80
N ARG A 66 0.97 0.48 6.42
CA ARG A 66 1.03 1.85 5.87
C ARG A 66 1.59 2.86 6.89
N PRO A 67 1.03 3.03 8.10
CA PRO A 67 1.59 3.94 9.10
C PRO A 67 2.98 3.50 9.56
N ILE A 68 3.24 2.19 9.69
CA ILE A 68 4.57 1.67 10.04
C ILE A 68 5.59 2.07 8.96
N GLY A 69 5.27 1.83 7.68
CA GLY A 69 6.10 2.21 6.55
C GLY A 69 6.33 3.72 6.49
N ALA A 70 5.30 4.54 6.74
CA ALA A 70 5.43 5.99 6.78
C ALA A 70 6.38 6.48 7.89
N ILE A 71 6.31 5.88 9.09
CA ILE A 71 7.21 6.21 10.20
C ILE A 71 8.64 5.80 9.87
N VAL A 72 8.86 4.57 9.40
CA VAL A 72 10.19 4.02 9.12
C VAL A 72 10.84 4.72 7.93
N LEU A 73 10.15 4.80 6.79
CA LEU A 73 10.66 5.45 5.58
C LEU A 73 10.73 6.96 5.76
N GLY A 74 9.80 7.57 6.49
CA GLY A 74 9.85 8.99 6.83
C GLY A 74 11.08 9.33 7.66
N ALA A 75 11.34 8.56 8.73
CA ALA A 75 12.54 8.74 9.55
C ALA A 75 13.84 8.44 8.77
N TYR A 76 13.82 7.48 7.86
CA TYR A 76 14.97 7.16 6.99
C TYR A 76 15.27 8.29 6.00
N ILE A 77 14.24 8.82 5.33
CA ILE A 77 14.36 9.94 4.38
C ILE A 77 14.78 11.21 5.12
N ASP A 78 14.28 11.47 6.32
CA ASP A 78 14.67 12.63 7.14
C ASP A 78 16.18 12.58 7.50
N ARG A 79 16.70 11.40 7.84
CA ARG A 79 18.12 11.19 8.14
C ARG A 79 19.03 11.35 6.91
N ILE A 80 18.59 10.87 5.74
CA ILE A 80 19.40 10.92 4.50
C ILE A 80 19.29 12.28 3.80
N GLY A 81 18.10 12.90 3.85
CA GLY A 81 17.83 14.20 3.23
C GLY A 81 18.62 15.34 3.87
N ARG A 82 19.05 15.20 5.14
CA ARG A 82 19.88 16.20 5.84
C ARG A 82 21.28 16.43 5.27
N VAL A 83 21.76 15.64 4.29
CA VAL A 83 23.14 15.76 3.78
C VAL A 83 23.22 16.15 2.30
N LYS A 84 22.11 16.52 1.64
CA LYS A 84 22.10 17.02 0.26
C LYS A 84 21.12 18.19 0.02
N GLY A 85 20.93 19.04 1.03
CA GLY A 85 20.25 20.34 0.90
C GLY A 85 21.24 21.46 1.12
#